data_AF-A0A183J2H9-F1
#
_entry.id   AF-A0A183J2H9-F1
#
_cell.length_a   1.000
_cell.length_b   1.000
_cell.length_c   1.000
_cell.angle_alpha   90.00
_cell.angle_beta   90.00
_cell.angle_gamma   90.00
#
_symmetry.space_group_name_H-M   'P 1'
#
loop_
_entity.id
_entity.type
_entity.pdbx_description
1 polymer ?
#
loop_
_entity_poly.entity_id
_entity_poly.type
_entity_poly.pdbx_seq_one_letter_code
_entity_poly.pdbx_strand_id
1 'polypeptide(L)'
;MLEKLKGSQFRFINEKLYSCSSQEAQEWFGSDKNLCAAYHEGYRIQVSKWPIDPLDLIITDIKKMPRFYKIADMGCGEARLSQSVKQKVHSFDFCQLNDRITPCDICHVPLADESMDIVIFCLSLMGTNITDLIMEGHRILKKNGLLKIMEIISRFESDDEFVMAVEGAGFQLNQKVSTFIWLFNVRGSVLCFIYLLYAFFATRSFSISMLVVE
;
A
#
# COMPACT_ATOMS: atom_id res chain seq x y z
N MET A 1 2.33 -26.30 22.08
CA MET A 1 3.79 -26.13 21.89
C MET A 1 4.11 -25.72 20.45
N LEU A 2 3.56 -26.41 19.45
CA LEU A 2 3.74 -26.10 18.02
C LEU A 2 3.33 -24.68 17.61
N GLU A 3 2.17 -24.17 18.04
CA GLU A 3 1.73 -22.81 17.71
C GLU A 3 2.63 -21.71 18.30
N LYS A 4 3.17 -21.93 19.51
CA LYS A 4 4.12 -21.00 20.13
C LYS A 4 5.42 -20.94 19.34
N LEU A 5 5.89 -22.08 18.80
CA LEU A 5 7.06 -22.15 17.94
C LEU A 5 6.81 -21.42 16.60
N LYS A 6 5.68 -21.66 15.95
CA LYS A 6 5.29 -20.96 14.71
C LYS A 6 5.21 -19.44 14.91
N GLY A 7 4.61 -18.99 16.02
CA GLY A 7 4.56 -17.57 16.35
C GLY A 7 5.94 -16.95 16.59
N SER A 8 6.87 -17.70 17.21
CA SER A 8 8.26 -17.23 17.40
C SER A 8 9.01 -17.13 16.08
N GLN A 9 8.85 -18.12 15.20
CA GLN A 9 9.46 -18.14 13.88
C GLN A 9 8.95 -16.98 13.03
N PHE A 10 7.64 -16.74 13.02
CA PHE A 10 7.04 -15.59 12.32
C PHE A 10 7.62 -14.26 12.81
N ARG A 11 7.68 -14.04 14.13
CA ARG A 11 8.23 -12.79 14.69
C ARG A 11 9.68 -12.57 14.26
N PHE A 12 10.50 -13.61 14.32
CA PHE A 12 11.89 -13.56 13.88
C PHE A 12 11.99 -13.17 12.40
N ILE A 13 11.19 -13.81 11.53
CA ILE A 13 11.20 -13.49 10.10
C ILE A 13 10.74 -12.06 9.85
N ASN A 14 9.61 -11.69 10.43
CA ASN A 14 9.02 -10.36 10.29
C ASN A 14 9.97 -9.25 10.77
N GLU A 15 10.64 -9.44 11.90
CA GLU A 15 11.65 -8.49 12.41
C GLU A 15 12.85 -8.39 11.45
N LYS A 16 13.35 -9.52 10.94
CA LYS A 16 14.44 -9.51 9.98
C LYS A 16 14.07 -8.75 8.70
N LEU A 17 12.85 -8.91 8.20
CA LEU A 17 12.34 -8.19 7.02
C LEU A 17 12.24 -6.68 7.24
N TYR A 18 12.09 -6.19 8.47
CA TYR A 18 12.16 -4.75 8.77
C TYR A 18 13.58 -4.21 8.89
N SER A 19 14.57 -5.08 9.11
CA SER A 19 15.96 -4.71 9.38
C SER A 19 16.93 -5.06 8.25
N CYS A 20 16.43 -5.29 7.03
CA CYS A 20 17.25 -5.51 5.84
C CYS A 20 16.66 -4.78 4.63
N SER A 21 17.46 -4.59 3.60
CA SER A 21 17.01 -4.07 2.30
C SER A 21 16.14 -5.09 1.56
N SER A 22 15.38 -4.64 0.56
CA SER A 22 14.60 -5.52 -0.32
C SER A 22 15.48 -6.57 -1.02
N GLN A 23 16.70 -6.19 -1.44
CA GLN A 23 17.67 -7.09 -2.06
C GLN A 23 18.12 -8.20 -1.09
N GLU A 24 18.49 -7.85 0.13
CA GLU A 24 18.89 -8.83 1.15
C GLU A 24 17.72 -9.76 1.51
N ALA A 25 16.50 -9.23 1.58
CA ALA A 25 15.30 -10.04 1.78
C ALA A 25 15.09 -11.03 0.62
N GLN A 26 15.28 -10.60 -0.62
CA GLN A 26 15.18 -11.44 -1.80
C GLN A 26 16.20 -12.59 -1.78
N GLU A 27 17.46 -12.28 -1.49
CA GLU A 27 18.53 -13.27 -1.35
C GLU A 27 18.21 -14.27 -0.23
N TRP A 28 17.70 -13.77 0.90
CA TRP A 28 17.35 -14.61 2.04
C TRP A 28 16.19 -15.56 1.75
N PHE A 29 15.08 -15.08 1.17
CA PHE A 29 14.00 -15.95 0.71
C PHE A 29 14.44 -16.92 -0.40
N GLY A 30 15.40 -16.53 -1.24
CA GLY A 30 16.01 -17.41 -2.25
C GLY A 30 16.86 -18.53 -1.66
N SER A 31 17.43 -18.33 -0.47
CA SER A 31 18.29 -19.30 0.23
C SER A 31 17.53 -20.46 0.89
N ASP A 32 16.29 -20.23 1.32
CA ASP A 32 15.43 -21.26 1.91
C ASP A 32 13.96 -21.08 1.49
N LYS A 33 13.51 -22.00 0.64
CA LYS A 33 12.14 -22.04 0.09
C LYS A 33 11.06 -22.17 1.18
N ASN A 34 11.40 -22.66 2.37
CA ASN A 34 10.44 -22.78 3.47
C ASN A 34 10.16 -21.46 4.17
N LEU A 35 11.05 -20.45 4.05
CA LEU A 35 10.88 -19.16 4.71
C LEU A 35 9.61 -18.45 4.23
N CYS A 36 9.32 -18.47 2.93
CA CYS A 36 8.09 -17.94 2.37
C CYS A 36 6.86 -18.59 3.02
N ALA A 37 6.81 -19.93 3.04
CA ALA A 37 5.68 -20.65 3.61
C ALA A 37 5.53 -20.38 5.12
N ALA A 38 6.63 -20.36 5.86
CA ALA A 38 6.65 -20.08 7.29
C ALA A 38 6.19 -18.64 7.62
N TYR A 39 6.65 -17.65 6.84
CA TYR A 39 6.24 -16.26 6.97
C TYR A 39 4.73 -16.13 6.76
N HIS A 40 4.20 -16.63 5.65
CA HIS A 40 2.78 -16.50 5.32
C HIS A 40 1.87 -17.33 6.23
N GLU A 41 2.31 -18.50 6.70
CA GLU A 41 1.57 -19.24 7.73
C GLU A 41 1.49 -18.45 9.04
N GLY A 42 2.61 -17.89 9.48
CA GLY A 42 2.66 -17.02 10.65
C GLY A 42 1.77 -15.78 10.51
N TYR A 43 1.85 -15.12 9.34
CA TYR A 43 1.05 -13.95 9.00
C TYR A 43 -0.45 -14.26 9.05
N ARG A 44 -0.90 -15.37 8.46
CA ARG A 44 -2.32 -15.80 8.54
C ARG A 44 -2.80 -15.97 9.98
N ILE A 45 -2.00 -16.63 10.83
CA ILE A 45 -2.32 -16.83 12.24
C ILE A 45 -2.35 -15.50 13.00
N GLN A 46 -1.53 -14.53 12.61
CA GLN A 46 -1.50 -13.21 13.24
C GLN A 46 -2.71 -12.38 12.83
N VAL A 47 -3.01 -12.30 11.53
CA VAL A 47 -4.14 -11.54 11.00
C VAL A 47 -5.48 -12.12 11.44
N SER A 48 -5.61 -13.45 11.59
CA SER A 48 -6.85 -14.06 12.07
C SER A 48 -7.26 -13.64 13.49
N LYS A 49 -6.35 -13.01 14.24
CA LYS A 49 -6.61 -12.48 15.59
C LYS A 49 -7.00 -11.01 15.58
N TRP A 50 -6.85 -10.32 14.44
CA TRP A 50 -7.18 -8.91 14.35
C TRP A 50 -8.68 -8.74 14.20
N PRO A 51 -9.28 -7.68 14.78
CA PRO A 51 -10.71 -7.44 14.66
C PRO A 51 -11.11 -7.12 13.22
N ILE A 52 -10.19 -6.56 12.43
CA ILE A 52 -10.38 -6.19 11.04
C ILE A 52 -9.08 -6.51 10.30
N ASP A 53 -9.19 -7.21 9.17
CA ASP A 53 -8.08 -7.38 8.24
C ASP A 53 -7.98 -6.13 7.34
N PRO A 54 -6.84 -5.42 7.32
CA PRO A 54 -6.67 -4.24 6.48
C PRO A 54 -6.94 -4.49 4.99
N LEU A 55 -6.63 -5.68 4.48
CA LEU A 55 -6.87 -6.01 3.09
C LEU A 55 -8.38 -6.08 2.75
N ASP A 56 -9.25 -6.39 3.72
CA ASP A 56 -10.71 -6.38 3.48
C ASP A 56 -11.25 -4.97 3.25
N LEU A 57 -10.66 -3.96 3.90
CA LEU A 57 -11.01 -2.56 3.69
C LEU A 57 -10.64 -2.12 2.27
N ILE A 58 -9.46 -2.52 1.80
CA ILE A 58 -9.00 -2.27 0.43
C ILE A 58 -9.89 -2.98 -0.59
N ILE A 59 -10.19 -4.27 -0.39
CA ILE A 59 -11.08 -5.03 -1.28
C ILE A 59 -12.45 -4.37 -1.38
N THR A 60 -13.00 -3.92 -0.25
CA THR A 60 -14.31 -3.26 -0.19
C THR A 60 -14.31 -1.95 -0.99
N ASP A 61 -13.23 -1.19 -0.90
CA ASP A 61 -13.09 0.06 -1.63
C ASP A 61 -12.89 -0.16 -3.13
N ILE A 62 -11.99 -1.08 -3.52
CA ILE A 62 -11.76 -1.44 -4.92
C ILE A 62 -13.03 -1.96 -5.59
N LYS A 63 -13.87 -2.74 -4.90
CA LYS A 63 -15.15 -3.23 -5.46
C LYS A 63 -16.10 -2.12 -5.93
N LYS A 64 -15.96 -0.89 -5.40
CA LYS A 64 -16.76 0.28 -5.78
C LYS A 64 -16.18 1.06 -6.97
N MET A 65 -14.93 0.77 -7.35
CA MET A 65 -14.23 1.48 -8.41
C MET A 65 -14.55 0.94 -9.80
N PRO A 66 -14.28 1.71 -10.88
CA PRO A 66 -14.51 1.25 -12.23
C PRO A 66 -13.75 -0.04 -12.57
N ARG A 67 -14.41 -0.96 -13.28
CA ARG A 67 -13.82 -2.28 -13.60
C ARG A 67 -12.60 -2.23 -14.51
N PHE A 68 -12.47 -1.18 -15.31
CA PHE A 68 -11.36 -1.01 -16.25
C PHE A 68 -10.08 -0.49 -15.58
N TYR A 69 -10.12 -0.15 -14.29
CA TYR A 69 -8.93 0.25 -13.56
C TYR A 69 -7.94 -0.91 -13.47
N LYS A 70 -6.67 -0.61 -13.74
CA LYS A 70 -5.53 -1.51 -13.56
C LYS A 70 -4.89 -1.23 -12.21
N ILE A 71 -4.71 -2.29 -11.42
CA ILE A 71 -4.24 -2.21 -10.03
C ILE A 71 -2.91 -2.95 -9.90
N ALA A 72 -1.92 -2.33 -9.27
CA ALA A 72 -0.69 -2.99 -8.83
C ALA A 72 -0.78 -3.25 -7.32
N ASP A 73 -0.62 -4.50 -6.93
CA ASP A 73 -0.62 -4.97 -5.54
C ASP A 73 0.82 -5.33 -5.17
N MET A 74 1.49 -4.40 -4.49
CA MET A 74 2.92 -4.44 -4.18
C MET A 74 3.12 -5.18 -2.85
N GLY A 75 3.74 -6.36 -2.88
CA GLY A 75 3.84 -7.26 -1.72
C GLY A 75 2.51 -7.94 -1.44
N CYS A 76 1.96 -8.59 -2.46
CA CYS A 76 0.59 -9.10 -2.48
C CYS A 76 0.34 -10.35 -1.61
N GLY A 77 1.41 -10.95 -1.06
CA GLY A 77 1.38 -12.22 -0.34
C GLY A 77 0.69 -13.32 -1.14
N GLU A 78 -0.45 -13.80 -0.67
CA GLU A 78 -1.21 -14.88 -1.34
C GLU A 78 -2.07 -14.39 -2.53
N ALA A 79 -1.92 -13.14 -2.94
CA ALA A 79 -2.68 -12.48 -4.01
C ALA A 79 -4.20 -12.45 -3.77
N ARG A 80 -4.64 -12.36 -2.51
CA ARG A 80 -6.07 -12.35 -2.15
C ARG A 80 -6.83 -11.18 -2.79
N LEU A 81 -6.20 -10.03 -3.01
CA LEU A 81 -6.83 -8.90 -3.69
C LEU A 81 -7.29 -9.29 -5.10
N SER A 82 -6.39 -9.88 -5.89
CA SER A 82 -6.67 -10.31 -7.27
C SER A 82 -7.78 -11.35 -7.37
N GLN A 83 -7.94 -12.17 -6.32
CA GLN A 83 -8.99 -13.19 -6.23
C GLN A 83 -10.36 -12.60 -5.85
N SER A 84 -10.37 -11.42 -5.24
CA SER A 84 -11.55 -10.85 -4.58
C SER A 84 -12.26 -9.75 -5.39
N VAL A 85 -11.65 -9.27 -6.48
CA VAL A 85 -12.13 -8.12 -7.24
C VAL A 85 -12.23 -8.43 -8.74
N LYS A 86 -12.95 -7.59 -9.49
CA LYS A 86 -13.19 -7.79 -10.93
C LYS A 86 -12.22 -7.01 -11.81
N GLN A 87 -11.52 -6.04 -11.23
CA GLN A 87 -10.47 -5.26 -11.85
C GLN A 87 -9.26 -6.13 -12.19
N LYS A 88 -8.48 -5.70 -13.18
CA LYS A 88 -7.20 -6.35 -13.46
C LYS A 88 -6.20 -5.99 -12.38
N VAL A 89 -5.79 -6.97 -11.59
CA VAL A 89 -4.77 -6.82 -10.54
C VAL A 89 -3.47 -7.49 -11.01
N HIS A 90 -2.38 -6.74 -10.97
CA HIS A 90 -1.02 -7.21 -11.13
C HIS A 90 -0.43 -7.40 -9.73
N SER A 91 -0.20 -8.65 -9.35
CA SER A 91 0.22 -9.04 -7.99
C SER A 91 1.72 -9.36 -7.98
N PHE A 92 2.48 -8.64 -7.15
CA PHE A 92 3.93 -8.75 -7.05
C PHE A 92 4.35 -9.12 -5.63
N ASP A 93 5.26 -10.07 -5.49
CA ASP A 93 5.83 -10.49 -4.21
C ASP A 93 7.16 -11.22 -4.45
N PHE A 94 7.99 -11.43 -3.43
CA PHE A 94 9.14 -12.34 -3.55
C PHE A 94 8.68 -13.79 -3.67
N CYS A 95 7.61 -14.15 -2.97
CA CYS A 95 7.14 -15.51 -2.81
C CYS A 95 6.03 -15.86 -3.82
N GLN A 96 6.34 -16.68 -4.83
CA GLN A 96 5.32 -17.16 -5.77
C GLN A 96 4.49 -18.31 -5.17
N LEU A 97 3.48 -17.97 -4.38
CA LEU A 97 2.59 -18.95 -3.71
C LEU A 97 1.49 -19.51 -4.63
N ASN A 98 1.23 -18.85 -5.77
CA ASN A 98 0.29 -19.27 -6.80
C ASN A 98 0.54 -18.51 -8.12
N ASP A 99 -0.11 -18.94 -9.20
CA ASP A 99 0.10 -18.43 -10.56
C ASP A 99 -0.35 -16.98 -10.80
N ARG A 100 -1.01 -16.33 -9.84
CA ARG A 100 -1.38 -14.89 -9.95
C ARG A 100 -0.22 -13.97 -9.57
N ILE A 101 0.77 -14.51 -8.87
CA ILE A 101 1.88 -13.76 -8.31
C ILE A 101 3.01 -13.75 -9.33
N THR A 102 3.48 -12.55 -9.67
CA THR A 102 4.73 -12.34 -10.39
C THR A 102 5.86 -12.22 -9.37
N PRO A 103 6.77 -13.20 -9.27
CA PRO A 103 7.88 -13.12 -8.32
C PRO A 103 8.87 -12.02 -8.72
N CYS A 104 9.03 -10.98 -7.91
CA CYS A 104 10.03 -9.92 -8.12
C CYS A 104 10.30 -9.11 -6.85
N ASP A 105 11.38 -8.34 -6.85
CA ASP A 105 11.54 -7.22 -5.93
C ASP A 105 10.56 -6.11 -6.32
N ILE A 106 9.73 -5.69 -5.37
CA ILE A 106 8.75 -4.62 -5.57
C ILE A 106 9.37 -3.22 -5.62
N CYS A 107 10.67 -3.08 -5.41
CA CYS A 107 11.44 -1.90 -5.84
C CYS A 107 11.62 -1.82 -7.37
N HIS A 108 11.43 -2.92 -8.11
CA HIS A 108 11.61 -2.97 -9.56
C HIS A 108 10.63 -3.98 -10.21
N VAL A 109 9.38 -3.57 -10.43
CA VAL A 109 8.35 -4.41 -11.03
C VAL A 109 8.39 -4.36 -12.57
N PRO A 110 8.04 -5.46 -13.26
CA PRO A 110 8.06 -5.54 -14.73
C PRO A 110 6.84 -4.85 -15.36
N LEU A 111 6.64 -3.57 -15.05
CA LEU A 111 5.60 -2.71 -15.60
C LEU A 111 6.22 -1.46 -16.23
N ALA A 112 5.55 -0.93 -17.26
CA ALA A 112 5.92 0.33 -17.87
C ALA A 112 5.55 1.52 -16.96
N ASP A 113 6.22 2.64 -17.17
CA ASP A 113 5.91 3.92 -16.52
C ASP A 113 4.46 4.33 -16.80
N GLU A 114 3.84 5.00 -15.82
CA GLU A 114 2.48 5.53 -15.93
C GLU A 114 1.43 4.52 -16.46
N SER A 115 1.60 3.23 -16.13
CA SER A 115 0.76 2.16 -16.68
C SER A 115 -0.42 1.76 -15.78
N MET A 116 -0.41 2.16 -14.51
CA MET A 116 -1.36 1.72 -13.48
C MET A 116 -2.28 2.85 -13.02
N ASP A 117 -3.55 2.53 -12.79
CA ASP A 117 -4.54 3.46 -12.24
C ASP A 117 -4.45 3.53 -10.72
N ILE A 118 -4.10 2.41 -10.08
CA ILE A 118 -3.96 2.30 -8.62
C ILE A 118 -2.71 1.50 -8.28
N VAL A 119 -1.94 1.98 -7.31
CA VAL A 119 -0.86 1.24 -6.66
C VAL A 119 -1.22 1.06 -5.18
N ILE A 120 -1.06 -0.16 -4.67
CA ILE A 120 -1.40 -0.53 -3.30
C ILE A 120 -0.16 -1.09 -2.61
N PHE A 121 0.13 -0.54 -1.43
CA PHE A 121 0.97 -1.17 -0.42
C PHE A 121 0.08 -1.50 0.78
N CYS A 122 -0.05 -2.78 1.12
CA CYS A 122 -0.87 -3.25 2.23
C CYS A 122 -0.03 -4.10 3.17
N LEU A 123 0.50 -3.50 4.23
CA LEU A 123 1.42 -4.12 5.19
C LEU A 123 2.67 -4.68 4.51
N SER A 124 3.12 -3.98 3.47
CA SER A 124 4.10 -4.47 2.51
C SER A 124 5.21 -3.47 2.21
N LEU A 125 5.12 -2.24 2.74
CA LEU A 125 6.32 -1.43 2.85
C LEU A 125 7.19 -2.18 3.85
N MET A 126 8.21 -2.91 3.43
CA MET A 126 9.12 -3.61 4.34
C MET A 126 10.56 -3.21 4.02
N GLY A 127 11.46 -3.51 4.94
CA GLY A 127 12.88 -3.20 4.80
C GLY A 127 13.25 -1.74 5.02
N THR A 128 14.54 -1.47 4.84
CA THR A 128 15.16 -0.16 5.11
C THR A 128 15.06 0.82 3.94
N ASN A 129 14.73 0.33 2.74
CA ASN A 129 14.67 1.11 1.49
C ASN A 129 13.23 1.46 1.07
N ILE A 130 12.42 1.95 2.03
CA ILE A 130 11.02 2.33 1.80
C ILE A 130 10.88 3.41 0.71
N THR A 131 11.84 4.32 0.61
CA THR A 131 11.85 5.35 -0.44
C THR A 131 11.86 4.73 -1.83
N ASP A 132 12.65 3.69 -2.07
CA ASP A 132 12.73 3.02 -3.37
C ASP A 132 11.39 2.34 -3.70
N LEU A 133 10.73 1.72 -2.71
CA LEU A 133 9.40 1.14 -2.87
C LEU A 133 8.38 2.19 -3.31
N ILE A 134 8.34 3.34 -2.62
CA ILE A 134 7.40 4.41 -2.93
C ILE A 134 7.70 5.03 -4.30
N MET A 135 8.98 5.20 -4.64
CA MET A 135 9.40 5.72 -5.94
C MET A 135 9.05 4.78 -7.09
N GLU A 136 9.13 3.47 -6.88
CA GLU A 136 8.67 2.50 -7.87
C GLU A 136 7.14 2.54 -8.04
N GLY A 137 6.42 2.71 -6.93
CA GLY A 137 4.99 2.99 -6.96
C GLY A 137 4.67 4.27 -7.74
N HIS A 138 5.45 5.34 -7.58
CA HIS A 138 5.31 6.56 -8.35
C HIS A 138 5.57 6.34 -9.84
N ARG A 139 6.64 5.63 -10.20
CA ARG A 139 7.01 5.36 -11.61
C ARG A 139 5.87 4.71 -12.39
N ILE A 140 5.25 3.68 -11.83
CA ILE A 140 4.21 2.90 -12.53
C ILE A 140 2.83 3.57 -12.49
N LEU A 141 2.61 4.56 -11.61
CA LEU A 141 1.32 5.19 -11.42
C LEU A 141 1.09 6.31 -12.45
N LYS A 142 -0.11 6.35 -13.04
CA LYS A 142 -0.52 7.45 -13.93
C LYS A 142 -0.56 8.79 -13.19
N LYS A 143 -0.45 9.89 -13.91
CA LYS A 143 -0.57 11.26 -13.37
C LYS A 143 -1.83 11.55 -12.55
N ASN A 144 -2.94 10.85 -12.78
CA ASN A 144 -4.18 10.97 -11.98
C ASN A 144 -4.49 9.67 -11.22
N GLY A 145 -3.50 8.79 -11.07
CA GLY A 145 -3.63 7.55 -10.35
C GLY A 145 -3.66 7.76 -8.85
N LEU A 146 -4.08 6.70 -8.15
CA LEU A 146 -4.24 6.67 -6.70
C LEU A 146 -3.22 5.72 -6.08
N LEU A 147 -2.42 6.24 -5.16
CA LEU A 147 -1.59 5.44 -4.26
C LEU A 147 -2.37 5.18 -2.97
N LYS A 148 -2.51 3.91 -2.60
CA LYS A 148 -3.10 3.49 -1.32
C LYS A 148 -2.02 2.85 -0.47
N ILE A 149 -1.77 3.40 0.70
CA ILE A 149 -0.86 2.81 1.68
C ILE A 149 -1.65 2.46 2.93
N MET A 150 -1.52 1.21 3.35
CA MET A 150 -2.12 0.67 4.55
C MET A 150 -1.02 0.05 5.40
N GLU A 151 -0.76 0.62 6.56
CA GLU A 151 0.35 0.23 7.45
C GLU A 151 -0.06 0.34 8.92
N ILE A 152 0.58 -0.43 9.80
CA ILE A 152 0.32 -0.37 11.25
C ILE A 152 1.08 0.83 11.82
N ILE A 153 0.39 1.75 12.53
CA ILE A 153 0.98 3.01 13.04
C ILE A 153 2.18 2.78 13.94
N SER A 154 2.18 1.71 14.74
CA SER A 154 3.29 1.41 15.65
C SER A 154 4.64 1.23 14.93
N ARG A 155 4.62 1.16 13.60
CA ARG A 155 5.81 1.12 12.75
C ARG A 155 6.44 2.49 12.51
N PHE A 156 5.65 3.56 12.53
CA PHE A 156 6.15 4.91 12.26
C PHE A 156 6.20 5.71 13.56
N GLU A 157 7.30 6.41 13.77
CA GLU A 157 7.46 7.28 14.95
C GLU A 157 6.49 8.46 14.92
N SER A 158 6.20 8.97 13.71
CA SER A 158 5.30 10.09 13.48
C SER A 158 4.51 9.92 12.18
N ASP A 159 3.19 10.07 12.28
CA ASP A 159 2.29 10.13 11.13
C ASP A 159 2.68 11.25 10.16
N ASP A 160 3.06 12.41 10.69
CA ASP A 160 3.40 13.60 9.90
C ASP A 160 4.71 13.40 9.15
N GLU A 161 5.71 12.78 9.78
CA GLU A 161 6.99 12.48 9.12
C GLU A 161 6.81 11.48 7.99
N PHE A 162 5.97 10.45 8.21
CA PHE A 162 5.63 9.49 7.17
C PHE A 162 4.94 10.17 5.99
N VAL A 163 3.92 11.01 6.25
CA VAL A 163 3.22 11.75 5.20
C VAL A 163 4.18 12.67 4.46
N MET A 164 5.01 13.45 5.17
CA MET A 164 6.00 14.34 4.55
C MET A 164 6.98 13.58 3.65
N ALA A 165 7.42 12.38 4.06
CA ALA A 165 8.30 11.54 3.24
C ALA A 165 7.60 11.07 1.95
N VAL A 166 6.35 10.59 2.04
CA VAL A 166 5.56 10.18 0.87
C VAL A 166 5.30 11.36 -0.06
N GLU A 167 4.98 12.54 0.49
CA GLU A 167 4.81 13.76 -0.31
C GLU A 167 6.11 14.21 -0.97
N GLY A 168 7.24 14.07 -0.29
CA GLY A 168 8.58 14.30 -0.85
C GLY A 168 8.87 13.43 -2.09
N ALA A 169 8.27 12.24 -2.18
CA ALA A 169 8.37 11.34 -3.32
C ALA A 169 7.41 11.68 -4.49
N GLY A 170 6.80 12.88 -4.48
CA GLY A 170 5.95 13.34 -5.59
C GLY A 170 4.46 13.04 -5.41
N PHE A 171 4.03 12.71 -4.20
CA PHE A 171 2.63 12.51 -3.87
C PHE A 171 2.05 13.72 -3.11
N GLN A 172 0.73 13.69 -2.92
CA GLN A 172 0.00 14.56 -2.02
C GLN A 172 -1.04 13.75 -1.26
N LEU A 173 -1.11 13.95 0.06
CA LEU A 173 -2.14 13.29 0.88
C LEU A 173 -3.51 13.82 0.46
N ASN A 174 -4.36 12.90 0.02
CA ASN A 174 -5.75 13.18 -0.30
C ASN A 174 -6.62 13.03 0.96
N GLN A 175 -6.54 11.85 1.57
CA GLN A 175 -7.36 11.52 2.72
C GLN A 175 -6.66 10.50 3.62
N LYS A 176 -6.77 10.71 4.93
CA LYS A 176 -6.54 9.66 5.93
C LYS A 176 -7.90 9.06 6.30
N VAL A 177 -8.17 7.82 5.84
CA VAL A 177 -9.49 7.19 5.99
C VAL A 177 -9.67 6.57 7.38
N SER A 178 -8.57 6.10 7.96
CA SER A 178 -8.51 5.60 9.32
C SER A 178 -7.11 5.84 9.86
N THR A 179 -6.88 5.46 11.12
CA THR A 179 -5.57 5.59 11.75
C THR A 179 -4.46 4.85 10.98
N PHE A 180 -4.79 3.85 10.15
CA PHE A 180 -3.85 2.97 9.43
C PHE A 180 -3.88 3.15 7.90
N ILE A 181 -4.77 3.99 7.36
CA ILE A 181 -5.00 4.12 5.90
C ILE A 181 -4.70 5.53 5.43
N TRP A 182 -3.76 5.62 4.51
CA TRP A 182 -3.47 6.84 3.78
C TRP A 182 -3.78 6.66 2.29
N LEU A 183 -4.50 7.63 1.74
CA LEU A 183 -4.79 7.75 0.33
C LEU A 183 -4.04 8.95 -0.22
N PHE A 184 -3.19 8.71 -1.21
CA PHE A 184 -2.36 9.72 -1.84
C PHE A 184 -2.66 9.81 -3.33
N ASN A 185 -2.67 11.02 -3.88
CA ASN A 185 -2.67 11.22 -5.33
C ASN A 185 -1.26 11.62 -5.78
N VAL A 186 -0.95 11.40 -7.06
CA VAL A 186 0.25 12.03 -7.67
C VAL A 186 0.11 13.55 -7.59
N ARG A 187 1.19 14.23 -7.21
CA ARG A 187 1.24 15.69 -7.10
C ARG A 187 1.03 16.33 -8.46
N GLY A 188 0.20 17.38 -8.52
CA GLY A 188 -0.14 18.06 -9.78
C GLY A 188 -1.22 17.36 -10.62
N SER A 189 -1.86 16.30 -10.10
CA SER A 189 -3.04 15.69 -10.69
C SER A 189 -4.25 16.66 -10.69
N VAL A 190 -5.19 16.48 -11.63
CA VAL A 190 -6.43 17.29 -11.64
C VAL A 190 -7.24 17.08 -10.37
N LEU A 191 -7.21 15.86 -9.83
CA LEU A 191 -7.77 15.53 -8.51
C LEU A 191 -7.12 16.37 -7.41
N CYS A 192 -5.78 16.51 -7.41
CA CYS A 192 -5.05 17.38 -6.49
C CYS A 192 -5.55 18.85 -6.56
N PHE A 193 -5.82 19.41 -7.74
CA PHE A 193 -6.37 20.76 -7.86
C PHE A 193 -7.79 20.89 -7.30
N ILE A 194 -8.65 19.90 -7.50
CA ILE A 194 -10.01 19.88 -6.93
C ILE A 194 -9.93 19.86 -5.39
N TYR A 195 -9.02 19.08 -4.82
CA TYR A 195 -8.83 19.03 -3.36
C TYR A 195 -8.24 20.32 -2.79
N LEU A 196 -7.25 20.93 -3.46
CA LEU A 196 -6.72 22.24 -3.06
C LEU A 196 -7.81 23.31 -3.08
N LEU A 197 -8.66 23.31 -4.11
CA LEU A 197 -9.83 24.20 -4.16
C LEU A 197 -10.80 23.90 -3.02
N TYR A 198 -11.17 22.64 -2.80
CA TYR A 198 -12.08 22.27 -1.71
C TYR A 198 -11.53 22.65 -0.33
N ALA A 199 -10.25 22.40 -0.03
CA ALA A 199 -9.60 22.81 1.20
C ALA A 199 -9.52 24.34 1.33
N PHE A 200 -9.26 25.05 0.23
CA PHE A 200 -9.26 26.52 0.19
C PHE A 200 -10.66 27.11 0.48
N PHE A 201 -11.73 26.48 -0.03
CA PHE A 201 -13.10 26.91 0.24
C PHE A 201 -13.60 26.47 1.62
N ALA A 202 -13.21 25.30 2.12
CA ALA A 202 -13.61 24.80 3.44
C ALA A 202 -12.96 25.55 4.61
N THR A 203 -11.80 26.17 4.39
CA THR A 203 -11.09 27.00 5.40
C THR A 203 -11.55 28.47 5.40
N ARG A 204 -12.33 28.89 4.41
CA ARG A 204 -12.99 30.20 4.40
C ARG A 204 -14.46 30.01 4.76
N SER A 205 -14.80 30.22 6.04
CA SER A 205 -16.18 30.50 6.46
C SER A 205 -16.68 31.75 5.73
N PHE A 206 -17.24 31.57 4.54
CA PHE A 206 -18.02 32.61 3.90
C PHE A 206 -19.37 32.68 4.63
N SER A 207 -19.46 33.62 5.56
CA SER A 207 -20.76 34.11 6.02
C SER A 207 -21.42 34.78 4.82
N ILE A 208 -22.34 34.08 4.16
CA ILE A 208 -23.20 34.65 3.13
C ILE A 208 -24.21 35.54 3.86
N SER A 209 -23.82 36.77 4.15
CA SER A 209 -24.77 37.84 4.42
C SER A 209 -25.37 38.26 3.08
N MET A 210 -26.56 37.73 2.84
CA MET A 210 -27.54 38.11 1.84
C MET A 210 -27.60 39.64 1.67
N LEU A 211 -27.01 40.14 0.59
CA LEU A 211 -27.27 41.50 0.09
C LEU A 211 -28.54 41.41 -0.76
N VAL A 212 -29.63 41.82 -0.12
CA VAL A 212 -30.82 42.36 -0.78
C VAL A 212 -30.36 43.48 -1.69
N VAL A 213 -30.59 43.33 -2.99
CA VAL A 213 -30.57 44.44 -3.94
C VAL A 213 -32.03 44.71 -4.27
N GLU A 214 -32.41 45.98 -4.12
CA GLU A 214 -33.72 46.57 -4.41
C GLU A 214 -34.25 46.24 -5.82
#